data_AF-T0KDM4-F1
#
_entry.id   AF-T0KDM4-F1
#
_cell.length_a   1.000
_cell.length_b   1.000
_cell.length_c   1.000
_cell.angle_alpha   90.00
_cell.angle_beta   90.00
_cell.angle_gamma   90.00
#
_symmetry.space_group_name_H-M   'P 1'
#
loop_
_entity.id
_entity.type
_entity.pdbx_description
1 polymer ?
#
loop_
_entity_poly.entity_id
_entity_poly.type
_entity_poly.pdbx_seq_one_letter_code
_entity_poly.pdbx_strand_id
1 'polypeptide(L)'
;MQTLTVNIEDNFVQDFLAIIEHYKDKVQVTKDKNLEYDPFFYERKKQLLQDIDDIDNGKVKMISNEDFWDDIDNFTQSLQK
;
A
#
# COMPACT_ATOMS: atom_id res chain seq x y z
N MET A 1 -17.42 -6.75 21.69
CA MET A 1 -15.95 -6.82 21.51
C MET A 1 -15.51 -5.50 20.91
N GLN A 2 -14.51 -4.84 21.47
CA GLN A 2 -13.98 -3.57 20.96
C GLN A 2 -12.63 -3.83 20.30
N THR A 3 -12.40 -3.27 19.11
CA THR A 3 -11.12 -3.41 18.39
C THR A 3 -10.28 -2.15 18.60
N LEU A 4 -8.99 -2.34 18.86
CA LEU A 4 -8.01 -1.27 19.05
C LEU A 4 -6.77 -1.58 18.21
N THR A 5 -6.24 -0.55 17.54
CA THR A 5 -4.91 -0.60 16.89
C THR A 5 -3.88 -0.02 17.84
N VAL A 6 -2.76 -0.72 18.04
CA VAL A 6 -1.68 -0.31 18.93
C VAL A 6 -0.38 -0.27 18.13
N ASN A 7 0.35 0.83 18.22
CA ASN A 7 1.71 0.94 17.67
C ASN A 7 2.70 0.48 18.75
N ILE A 8 3.59 -0.42 18.38
CA ILE A 8 4.58 -1.02 19.28
C ILE A 8 5.96 -0.84 18.64
N GLU A 9 6.96 -0.47 19.44
CA GLU A 9 8.35 -0.42 18.98
C GLU A 9 8.85 -1.84 18.67
N ASP A 10 9.63 -2.00 17.59
CA ASP A 10 10.11 -3.31 17.12
C ASP A 10 10.84 -4.10 18.20
N ASN A 11 11.62 -3.43 19.05
CA ASN A 11 12.34 -4.03 20.17
C ASN A 11 11.44 -4.50 21.33
N PHE A 12 10.18 -4.04 21.38
CA PHE A 12 9.22 -4.36 22.45
C PHE A 12 8.17 -5.40 22.01
N VAL A 13 8.11 -5.77 20.73
CA VAL A 13 7.10 -6.71 20.20
C VAL A 13 7.06 -8.03 20.98
N GLN A 14 8.22 -8.62 21.30
CA GLN A 14 8.27 -9.90 22.01
C GLN A 14 7.76 -9.79 23.45
N ASP A 15 8.15 -8.74 24.17
CA ASP A 15 7.69 -8.49 25.54
C ASP A 15 6.18 -8.22 25.57
N PHE A 16 5.67 -7.46 24.60
CA PHE A 16 4.24 -7.23 24.44
C PHE A 16 3.48 -8.55 24.21
N LEU A 17 3.97 -9.42 23.31
CA LEU A 17 3.35 -10.71 23.05
C LEU A 17 3.35 -11.61 24.30
N ALA A 18 4.41 -11.56 25.12
CA ALA A 18 4.45 -12.29 26.39
C ALA A 18 3.42 -11.77 27.40
N ILE A 19 3.21 -10.45 27.49
CA ILE A 19 2.21 -9.84 28.37
C ILE A 19 0.79 -10.28 27.98
N ILE A 20 0.45 -10.20 26.68
CA ILE A 20 -0.92 -10.50 26.22
C ILE A 20 -1.26 -12.00 26.26
N GLU A 21 -0.26 -12.90 26.19
CA GLU A 21 -0.47 -14.35 26.30
C GLU A 21 -1.15 -14.73 27.64
N HIS A 22 -0.85 -14.00 28.72
CA HIS A 22 -1.51 -14.19 30.02
C HIS A 22 -3.01 -13.85 30.01
N TYR A 23 -3.47 -13.11 29.00
CA TYR A 23 -4.86 -12.65 28.85
C TYR A 23 -5.52 -13.20 27.58
N LYS A 24 -5.05 -14.31 27.02
CA LYS A 24 -5.56 -14.88 25.76
C LYS A 24 -7.05 -15.24 25.73
N ASP A 25 -7.67 -15.40 26.89
CA ASP A 25 -9.12 -15.59 27.04
C ASP A 25 -9.91 -14.27 26.88
N LYS A 26 -9.24 -13.13 27.04
CA LYS A 26 -9.81 -11.78 27.00
C LYS A 26 -9.32 -10.95 25.81
N VAL A 27 -8.15 -11.29 25.27
CA VAL A 27 -7.48 -10.60 24.18
C VAL A 27 -7.33 -11.55 23.00
N GLN A 28 -7.81 -11.11 21.84
CA GLN A 28 -7.64 -11.83 20.59
C GLN A 28 -6.57 -11.13 19.74
N VAL A 29 -5.48 -11.84 19.44
CA VAL A 29 -4.48 -11.39 18.48
C VAL A 29 -4.87 -11.89 17.11
N THR A 30 -5.15 -10.97 16.19
CA THR A 30 -5.44 -11.29 14.79
C THR A 30 -4.32 -10.76 13.91
N LYS A 31 -3.77 -11.62 13.06
CA LYS A 31 -2.89 -11.17 11.97
C LYS A 31 -3.73 -10.61 10.84
N ASP A 32 -3.33 -9.46 10.33
CA ASP A 32 -3.92 -8.91 9.12
C ASP A 32 -3.44 -9.74 7.92
N LYS A 33 -4.37 -10.45 7.26
CA LYS A 33 -4.07 -11.29 6.09
C LYS A 33 -3.58 -10.48 4.90
N ASN A 34 -3.95 -9.20 4.80
CA ASN A 34 -3.48 -8.37 3.72
C ASN A 34 -1.98 -8.09 3.87
N LEU A 35 -1.52 -7.89 5.11
CA LEU A 35 -0.12 -7.62 5.42
C LEU A 35 0.77 -8.87 5.39
N GLU A 36 0.19 -10.07 5.42
CA GLU A 36 0.93 -11.34 5.37
C GLU A 36 1.64 -11.55 4.04
N TYR A 37 0.95 -11.26 2.93
CA TYR A 37 1.51 -11.39 1.58
C TYR A 37 1.99 -10.05 1.03
N ASP A 38 1.49 -8.95 1.59
CA ASP A 38 1.76 -7.61 1.12
C ASP A 38 1.99 -6.62 2.28
N PRO A 39 3.25 -6.44 2.70
CA PRO A 39 3.61 -5.50 3.76
C PRO A 39 3.20 -4.04 3.49
N PHE A 40 2.96 -3.66 2.23
CA PHE A 40 2.61 -2.29 1.83
C PHE A 40 1.17 -2.18 1.31
N PHE A 41 0.29 -3.10 1.70
CA PHE A 41 -1.06 -3.20 1.16
C PHE A 41 -1.84 -1.89 1.30
N TYR A 42 -1.77 -1.24 2.46
CA TYR A 42 -2.54 -0.03 2.72
C TYR A 42 -1.98 1.18 1.99
N GLU A 43 -0.66 1.28 1.86
CA GLU A 43 0.03 2.28 1.05
C GLU A 43 -0.35 2.13 -0.42
N ARG A 44 -0.30 0.91 -0.96
CA ARG A 44 -0.68 0.63 -2.35
C ARG A 44 -2.17 0.84 -2.60
N LYS A 45 -3.02 0.47 -1.65
CA LYS A 45 -4.46 0.77 -1.72
C LYS A 45 -4.71 2.27 -1.79
N LYS A 46 -4.00 3.06 -0.96
CA LYS A 46 -4.10 4.52 -0.98
C LYS A 46 -3.62 5.09 -2.31
N GLN A 47 -2.48 4.62 -2.82
CA GLN A 47 -1.95 5.04 -4.11
C GLN A 47 -2.94 4.74 -5.24
N LEU A 48 -3.47 3.51 -5.30
CA LEU A 48 -4.43 3.11 -6.32
C LEU A 48 -5.70 3.98 -6.32
N LEU A 49 -6.22 4.29 -5.13
CA LEU A 49 -7.38 5.18 -5.01
C LEU A 49 -7.07 6.60 -5.48
N GLN A 50 -5.86 7.09 -5.23
CA GLN A 50 -5.41 8.39 -5.72
C GLN A 50 -5.25 8.40 -7.24
N ASP A 51 -4.65 7.35 -7.82
CA ASP A 51 -4.48 7.22 -9.27
C ASP A 51 -5.85 7.22 -9.99
N ILE A 52 -6.83 6.51 -9.43
CA ILE A 52 -8.23 6.51 -9.95
C ILE A 52 -8.83 7.92 -9.88
N ASP A 53 -8.72 8.60 -8.74
CA ASP A 53 -9.24 9.97 -8.58
C ASP A 53 -8.56 10.96 -9.54
N ASP A 54 -7.26 10.84 -9.76
CA ASP A 54 -6.52 11.69 -10.67
C ASP A 54 -6.89 11.42 -12.14
N ILE A 55 -7.24 10.18 -12.49
CA ILE A 55 -7.81 9.84 -13.80
C ILE A 55 -9.21 10.44 -13.96
N ASP A 56 -10.09 10.23 -12.99
CA ASP A 56 -11.48 10.70 -13.03
C ASP A 56 -11.57 12.23 -13.09
N ASN A 57 -10.67 12.92 -12.39
CA ASN A 57 -10.56 14.38 -12.40
C ASN A 57 -9.72 14.92 -13.58
N GLY A 58 -9.24 14.06 -14.47
CA GLY A 58 -8.50 14.43 -15.68
C GLY A 58 -7.08 14.98 -15.46
N LYS A 59 -6.53 14.85 -14.23
CA LYS A 59 -5.13 15.19 -13.95
C LYS A 59 -4.16 14.19 -14.57
N VAL A 60 -4.57 12.93 -14.66
CA VAL A 60 -3.85 11.85 -15.34
C VAL A 60 -4.70 11.38 -16.51
N LYS A 61 -4.10 11.31 -17.70
CA LYS A 61 -4.77 10.86 -18.91
C LYS A 61 -4.48 9.38 -19.14
N MET A 62 -5.53 8.58 -19.33
CA MET A 62 -5.36 7.26 -19.95
C MET A 62 -5.04 7.46 -21.43
N ILE A 63 -3.86 7.00 -21.87
CA ILE A 63 -3.43 7.06 -23.26
C ILE A 63 -3.50 5.67 -23.89
N SER A 64 -3.68 5.62 -25.22
CA SER A 64 -3.64 4.35 -25.93
C SER A 64 -2.22 3.80 -25.98
N ASN A 65 -2.08 2.50 -26.29
CA ASN A 65 -0.77 1.91 -26.49
C ASN A 65 -0.04 2.56 -27.69
N GLU A 66 -0.76 2.95 -28.74
CA GLU A 66 -0.19 3.65 -29.90
C GLU A 66 0.37 5.01 -29.48
N ASP A 67 -0.43 5.84 -28.81
CA ASP A 67 0.02 7.15 -28.31
C ASP A 67 1.22 7.03 -27.37
N PHE A 68 1.26 5.99 -26.53
CA PHE A 68 2.39 5.74 -25.64
C PHE A 68 3.68 5.46 -26.43
N TRP A 69 3.63 4.61 -27.45
CA TRP A 69 4.81 4.30 -28.25
C TRP A 69 5.25 5.49 -29.10
N ASP A 70 4.31 6.24 -29.65
CA ASP A 70 4.60 7.49 -30.37
C ASP A 70 5.33 8.49 -29.46
N ASP A 71 4.88 8.66 -28.20
CA ASP A 71 5.54 9.52 -27.22
C ASP A 71 6.97 9.04 -26.90
N ILE A 72 7.19 7.74 -26.75
CA ILE A 72 8.51 7.15 -26.50
C ILE A 72 9.45 7.33 -27.71
N ASP A 73 8.96 7.13 -28.92
CA ASP A 73 9.74 7.32 -30.15
C ASP A 73 10.12 8.80 -30.32
N ASN A 74 9.17 9.71 -30.10
CA ASN A 74 9.42 11.16 -30.13
C ASN A 74 10.48 11.58 -29.10
N PHE A 75 10.37 11.06 -27.87
CA PHE A 75 11.36 11.32 -26.83
C PHE A 75 12.74 10.78 -27.23
N THR A 76 12.82 9.55 -27.74
CA THR A 76 14.08 8.91 -28.14
C THR A 76 14.76 9.66 -29.28
N GLN A 77 14.00 10.09 -30.31
CA GLN A 77 14.52 10.91 -31.40
C GLN A 77 15.09 12.25 -30.90
N SER A 78 14.47 12.85 -29.88
CA SER A 78 14.95 14.11 -29.29
C SER A 78 16.35 14.01 -28.66
N LEU A 79 16.75 12.79 -28.27
CA LEU A 79 18.05 12.50 -27.65
C LEU A 79 19.17 12.26 -28.66
N GLN A 80 18.87 11.98 -29.92
CA GLN A 80 19.85 11.62 -30.97
C GLN A 80 20.50 12.84 -31.64
N LYS A 81 20.75 13.90 -30.87
CA LYS A 81 21.44 15.12 -31.35
C LYS A 81 22.95 14.96 -31.44
#